data_AF-A0A3D3AAX0-F1
#
_entry.id   AF-A0A3D3AAX0-F1
#
_cell.length_a   1.000
_cell.length_b   1.000
_cell.length_c   1.000
_cell.angle_alpha   90.00
_cell.angle_beta   90.00
_cell.angle_gamma   90.00
#
_symmetry.space_group_name_H-M   'P 1'
#
loop_
_entity.id
_entity.type
_entity.pdbx_description
1 polymer ?
#
loop_
_entity_poly.entity_id
_entity_poly.type
_entity_poly.pdbx_seq_one_letter_code
_entity_poly.pdbx_strand_id
1 'polypeptide(L)'
;KNTVIAYEPVWAIGSGLTPSVEQVGEVHTALRKALIRRFGDKGAKTRILYGGSVKPANAEELMAVPHVNGALVGGASLKAQDFYGILKAYL
;
A
#
# COMPACT_ATOMS: atom_id res chain seq x y z
N LYS A 1 4.16 -16.96 -10.38
CA LYS A 1 3.35 -16.12 -9.45
C LYS A 1 2.80 -14.95 -10.25
N ASN A 2 1.49 -14.72 -10.26
CA ASN A 2 0.82 -13.74 -11.13
C ASN A 2 -0.25 -12.88 -10.42
N THR A 3 -0.33 -12.95 -9.08
CA THR A 3 -1.35 -12.23 -8.30
C THR A 3 -0.69 -11.24 -7.33
N VAL A 4 -1.29 -10.06 -7.23
CA VAL A 4 -0.98 -8.99 -6.28
C VAL A 4 -2.30 -8.51 -5.69
N ILE A 5 -2.30 -8.14 -4.41
CA ILE A 5 -3.46 -7.53 -3.76
C ILE A 5 -3.17 -6.04 -3.58
N ALA A 6 -4.13 -5.18 -3.88
CA ALA A 6 -4.10 -3.77 -3.52
C ALA A 6 -5.26 -3.46 -2.57
N TYR A 7 -4.95 -2.83 -1.43
CA TYR A 7 -5.95 -2.36 -0.48
C TYR A 7 -6.28 -0.90 -0.77
N GLU A 8 -7.53 -0.60 -1.11
CA GLU A 8 -8.03 0.76 -1.32
C GLU A 8 -8.95 1.18 -0.16
N PRO A 9 -8.55 2.14 0.68
CA PRO A 9 -9.41 2.72 1.71
C PRO A 9 -10.44 3.66 1.07
N VAL A 10 -11.49 3.11 0.44
CA VAL A 10 -12.48 3.88 -0.32
C VAL A 10 -13.13 5.00 0.50
N TRP A 11 -13.30 4.79 1.81
CA TRP A 11 -13.82 5.80 2.74
C TRP A 11 -12.97 7.08 2.83
N ALA A 12 -11.69 7.01 2.46
CA ALA A 12 -10.75 8.14 2.42
C ALA A 12 -10.64 8.80 1.02
N ILE A 13 -11.20 8.18 -0.02
CA ILE A 13 -11.08 8.68 -1.39
C ILE A 13 -12.02 9.88 -1.57
N GLY A 14 -11.47 11.04 -1.91
CA GLY A 14 -12.24 12.28 -2.16
C GLY A 14 -12.77 12.98 -0.91
N SER A 15 -12.59 12.42 0.29
CA SER A 15 -13.04 13.01 1.55
C SER A 15 -12.06 14.00 2.17
N GLY A 16 -10.84 14.11 1.62
CA GLY A 16 -9.74 14.90 2.19
C GLY A 16 -9.09 14.26 3.42
N LEU A 17 -9.63 13.13 3.89
CA LEU A 17 -9.03 12.34 4.96
C LEU A 17 -7.93 11.44 4.40
N THR A 18 -6.85 11.27 5.16
CA THR A 18 -5.80 10.30 4.84
C THR A 18 -5.75 9.29 5.98
N PRO A 19 -5.81 7.97 5.71
CA PRO A 19 -5.63 6.97 6.75
C PRO A 19 -4.29 7.17 7.45
N SER A 20 -4.29 7.02 8.77
CA SER A 20 -3.03 7.02 9.53
C SER A 20 -2.23 5.74 9.23
N VAL A 21 -0.93 5.77 9.50
CA VAL A 21 -0.05 4.59 9.29
C VAL A 21 -0.48 3.40 10.14
N GLU A 22 -1.04 3.65 11.33
CA GLU A 22 -1.61 2.62 12.19
C GLU A 22 -2.82 1.94 11.53
N GLN A 23 -3.73 2.73 10.95
CA GLN A 23 -4.89 2.20 10.23
C GLN A 23 -4.47 1.38 9.00
N VAL A 24 -3.46 1.84 8.26
CA VAL A 24 -2.89 1.08 7.14
C VAL A 24 -2.30 -0.25 7.64
N GLY A 25 -1.52 -0.21 8.73
CA GLY A 25 -0.90 -1.38 9.33
C GLY A 25 -1.91 -2.41 9.84
N GLU A 26 -3.01 -1.98 10.46
CA GLU A 26 -4.09 -2.84 10.93
C GLU A 26 -4.68 -3.67 9.78
N VAL A 27 -5.06 -2.99 8.69
CA VAL A 27 -5.69 -3.65 7.53
C VAL A 27 -4.70 -4.55 6.81
N HIS A 28 -3.46 -4.10 6.57
CA HIS A 28 -2.44 -4.91 5.92
C HIS A 28 -2.09 -6.17 6.74
N THR A 29 -2.07 -6.06 8.07
CA THR A 29 -1.88 -7.20 8.98
C THR A 29 -3.05 -8.18 8.89
N ALA A 30 -4.28 -7.69 8.90
CA ALA A 30 -5.48 -8.52 8.76
C ALA A 30 -5.49 -9.26 7.40
N LEU A 31 -5.16 -8.56 6.31
CA LEU A 31 -5.03 -9.14 4.97
C LEU A 31 -3.94 -10.22 4.92
N ARG A 32 -2.76 -9.95 5.50
CA ARG A 32 -1.67 -10.94 5.59
C ARG A 32 -2.12 -12.20 6.31
N LYS A 33 -2.76 -12.06 7.48
CA LYS A 33 -3.29 -13.19 8.26
C LYS A 33 -4.31 -14.00 7.46
N ALA A 34 -5.24 -13.34 6.77
CA ALA A 34 -6.24 -14.00 5.93
C ALA A 34 -5.60 -14.77 4.76
N LEU A 35 -4.61 -14.18 4.09
CA LEU A 35 -3.89 -14.81 2.99
C LEU A 35 -3.10 -16.04 3.45
N ILE A 36 -2.38 -15.94 4.58
CA ILE A 36 -1.65 -17.07 5.16
C ILE A 36 -2.63 -18.18 5.54
N ARG A 37 -3.74 -17.85 6.22
CA ARG A 37 -4.75 -18.85 6.62
C ARG A 37 -5.27 -19.65 5.43
N ARG A 38 -5.50 -18.99 4.29
CA ARG A 38 -6.09 -19.63 3.10
C ARG A 38 -5.06 -20.31 2.20
N PHE A 39 -3.84 -19.80 2.13
CA PHE A 39 -2.86 -20.19 1.10
C PHE A 39 -1.49 -20.59 1.65
N GLY A 40 -1.30 -20.64 2.97
CA GLY A 40 -0.03 -20.98 3.63
C GLY A 40 1.12 -20.10 3.17
N ASP A 41 2.24 -20.72 2.82
CA ASP A 41 3.46 -20.05 2.33
C ASP A 41 3.23 -19.17 1.11
N LYS A 42 2.29 -19.52 0.22
CA LYS A 42 1.93 -18.66 -0.90
C LYS A 42 1.33 -17.35 -0.38
N GLY A 43 0.44 -17.47 0.61
CA GLY A 43 -0.17 -16.35 1.31
C GLY A 43 0.84 -15.47 2.03
N ALA A 44 1.90 -16.04 2.61
CA ALA A 44 2.99 -15.28 3.23
C ALA A 44 3.82 -14.48 2.22
N LYS A 45 3.92 -14.96 0.97
CA LYS A 45 4.75 -14.36 -0.10
C LYS A 45 3.96 -13.47 -1.08
N THR A 46 2.63 -13.37 -0.95
CA THR A 46 1.80 -12.49 -1.78
C THR A 46 2.09 -11.03 -1.45
N ARG A 47 2.33 -10.18 -2.45
CA ARG A 47 2.51 -8.73 -2.24
C ARG A 47 1.16 -8.08 -1.93
N ILE A 48 1.14 -7.23 -0.92
CA ILE A 48 -0.01 -6.40 -0.55
C ILE A 48 0.40 -4.94 -0.73
N LEU A 49 -0.21 -4.27 -1.71
CA LEU A 49 0.03 -2.86 -2.02
C LEU A 49 -0.96 -1.98 -1.28
N TYR A 50 -0.53 -0.80 -0.90
CA TYR A 50 -1.41 0.26 -0.44
C TYR A 50 -1.91 1.08 -1.64
N GLY A 51 -3.23 1.18 -1.81
CA GLY A 51 -3.89 1.86 -2.93
C GLY A 51 -4.58 3.18 -2.53
N GLY A 52 -4.32 3.70 -1.34
CA GLY A 52 -4.83 5.01 -0.93
C GLY A 52 -4.04 6.18 -1.52
N SER A 53 -4.20 7.36 -0.91
CA SER A 53 -3.48 8.58 -1.32
C SER A 53 -1.97 8.47 -1.03
N VAL A 54 -1.20 8.11 -2.06
CA VAL A 54 0.27 8.06 -2.03
C VAL A 54 0.84 9.23 -2.81
N LYS A 55 1.76 9.95 -2.19
CA LYS A 55 2.47 11.13 -2.71
C LYS A 55 3.94 11.04 -2.29
N PRO A 56 4.86 11.77 -2.94
CA PRO A 56 6.26 11.82 -2.50
C PRO A 56 6.42 12.11 -1.00
N ALA A 57 5.60 13.02 -0.46
CA ALA A 57 5.70 13.48 0.93
C ALA A 57 5.31 12.43 1.99
N ASN A 58 4.61 11.35 1.63
CA ASN A 58 4.18 10.32 2.58
C ASN A 58 4.60 8.90 2.19
N ALA A 59 5.31 8.74 1.07
CA ALA A 59 5.68 7.43 0.56
C ALA A 59 6.61 6.68 1.52
N GLU A 60 7.63 7.35 2.06
CA GLU A 60 8.61 6.74 2.97
C GLU A 60 7.94 6.14 4.21
N GLU A 61 7.08 6.93 4.88
CA GLU A 61 6.36 6.49 6.07
C GLU A 61 5.42 5.32 5.77
N LEU A 62 4.66 5.39 4.67
CA LEU A 62 3.75 4.33 4.25
C LEU A 62 4.49 3.04 3.87
N MET A 63 5.67 3.14 3.25
CA MET A 63 6.47 1.97 2.86
C MET A 63 7.21 1.32 4.04
N ALA A 64 7.37 2.04 5.15
CA ALA A 64 7.89 1.47 6.39
C ALA A 64 6.84 0.63 7.15
N VAL A 65 5.55 0.75 6.83
CA VAL A 65 4.48 0.02 7.53
C VAL A 65 4.60 -1.49 7.28
N PRO A 66 4.57 -2.32 8.35
CA PRO A 66 4.61 -3.78 8.20
C PRO A 66 3.56 -4.31 7.24
N HIS A 67 3.98 -5.24 6.38
CA HIS A 67 3.15 -5.86 5.34
C HIS A 67 2.66 -4.94 4.21
N VAL A 68 3.03 -3.66 4.21
CA VAL A 68 3.00 -2.85 2.97
C VAL A 68 4.16 -3.30 2.09
N ASN A 69 3.86 -3.70 0.86
CA ASN A 69 4.86 -4.24 -0.07
C ASN A 69 4.93 -3.43 -1.37
N GLY A 70 4.39 -2.22 -1.34
CA GLY A 70 4.36 -1.30 -2.46
C GLY A 70 3.12 -0.41 -2.46
N ALA A 71 2.98 0.39 -3.51
CA ALA A 71 1.82 1.24 -3.74
C ALA A 71 1.14 0.95 -5.08
N LEU A 72 -0.19 1.09 -5.11
CA LEU A 72 -0.96 1.28 -6.33
C LEU A 72 -1.26 2.78 -6.44
N VAL A 73 -0.48 3.50 -7.23
CA VAL A 73 -0.48 4.97 -7.24
C VAL A 73 -1.55 5.51 -8.20
N GLY A 74 -2.47 6.32 -7.66
CA GLY A 74 -3.48 7.04 -8.44
C GLY A 74 -2.92 8.30 -9.13
N GLY A 75 -3.49 9.47 -8.85
CA GLY A 75 -3.18 10.72 -9.57
C GLY A 75 -1.69 11.13 -9.60
N ALA A 76 -0.91 10.79 -8.56
CA ALA A 76 0.52 11.06 -8.53
C ALA A 76 1.32 10.24 -9.57
N SER A 77 0.73 9.21 -10.18
CA SER A 77 1.34 8.47 -11.29
C SER A 77 1.32 9.25 -12.62
N LEU A 78 0.45 10.26 -12.74
CA LEU A 78 0.27 11.03 -13.98
C LEU A 78 1.38 12.06 -14.23
N LYS A 79 2.23 12.32 -13.24
CA LYS A 79 3.37 13.23 -13.34
C LYS A 79 4.64 12.46 -13.02
N ALA A 80 5.58 12.43 -13.97
CA ALA A 80 6.83 11.67 -13.82
C ALA A 80 7.62 12.06 -12.57
N GLN A 81 7.65 13.35 -12.21
CA GLN A 81 8.34 13.85 -11.01
C GLN A 81 7.71 13.33 -9.72
N ASP A 82 6.37 13.31 -9.64
CA ASP A 82 5.66 12.80 -8.46
C ASP A 82 5.81 11.28 -8.33
N PHE A 83 5.65 10.57 -9.45
CA PHE A 83 5.83 9.11 -9.46
C PHE A 83 7.26 8.72 -9.09
N TYR A 84 8.26 9.41 -9.65
CA TYR A 84 9.66 9.21 -9.30
C TYR A 84 9.94 9.56 -7.82
N GLY A 85 9.32 10.62 -7.30
CA GLY A 85 9.41 10.98 -5.88
C GLY A 85 8.91 9.86 -4.95
N ILE A 86 7.85 9.14 -5.34
CA ILE A 86 7.37 7.96 -4.62
C ILE A 86 8.37 6.80 -4.71
N LEU A 87 8.98 6.58 -5.89
CA LEU A 87 9.98 5.51 -6.08
C LEU A 87 11.22 5.70 -5.20
N LYS A 88 11.57 6.93 -4.83
CA LYS A 88 12.71 7.21 -3.93
C LYS A 88 12.54 6.62 -2.53
N ALA A 89 11.33 6.25 -2.12
CA ALA A 89 11.11 5.55 -0.85
C ALA A 89 11.73 4.13 -0.81
N TYR A 90 12.26 3.63 -1.93
CA TYR A 90 12.93 2.31 -2.02
C TYR A 90 14.42 2.39 -2.37
N LEU A 91 14.98 3.60 -2.53
CA LEU A 91 16.38 3.82 -2.88
C LEU A 91 17.22 4.06 -1.62
#